data_AF-A0A1B1MHX4-F1
#
_entry.id   AF-A0A1B1MHX4-F1
#
_cell.length_a   1.000
_cell.length_b   1.000
_cell.length_c   1.000
_cell.angle_alpha   90.00
_cell.angle_beta   90.00
_cell.angle_gamma   90.00
#
_symmetry.space_group_name_H-M   'P 1'
#
loop_
_entity.id
_entity.type
_entity.pdbx_description
1 polymer ?
#
loop_
_entity_poly.entity_id
_entity_poly.type
_entity_poly.pdbx_seq_one_letter_code
_entity_poly.pdbx_strand_id
1 'polypeptide(L)'
;MVVSELTELDRSRSRADLLWELFRHAEGEVTTAIGWYLERRRVPSRWSRSLRALAALLGIVGTLTPLVHSAAPTAVRPEWGFVFLAAGAGCVLFDRIFGFSASWTRYIRTELALQQVLKRAQSDWAQLYLRATDSPSDKEQTALLAVIERLRRDTQRIMEDESAAWVGYLAEGVEELTRSTTGGAGGQRPAPAGLFRMDQRMSGRDRIGEQSQRPRDTAL
;
A
#
# COMPACT_ATOMS: atom_id res chain seq x y z
N MET A 1 -22.30 -14.95 -17.36
CA MET A 1 -23.37 -15.69 -18.06
C MET A 1 -24.46 -14.70 -18.37
N VAL A 2 -24.90 -14.64 -19.61
CA VAL A 2 -25.94 -13.69 -20.07
C VAL A 2 -27.31 -14.35 -19.99
N VAL A 3 -28.38 -13.59 -19.75
CA VAL A 3 -29.75 -14.11 -19.70
C VAL A 3 -30.14 -14.86 -21.00
N SER A 4 -29.57 -14.45 -22.14
CA SER A 4 -29.72 -15.15 -23.43
C SER A 4 -29.25 -16.62 -23.39
N GLU A 5 -28.16 -16.92 -22.67
CA GLU A 5 -27.64 -18.29 -22.51
C GLU A 5 -28.57 -19.14 -21.63
N LEU A 6 -29.27 -18.51 -20.66
CA LEU A 6 -30.30 -19.17 -19.86
C LEU A 6 -31.56 -19.50 -20.67
N THR A 7 -31.81 -18.82 -21.80
CA THR A 7 -32.89 -19.17 -22.73
C THR A 7 -32.51 -20.19 -23.79
N GLU A 8 -31.22 -20.41 -24.04
CA GLU A 8 -30.73 -21.52 -24.91
C GLU A 8 -30.47 -22.81 -24.13
N LEU A 9 -30.37 -22.74 -22.79
CA LEU A 9 -30.33 -23.92 -21.93
C LEU A 9 -31.66 -24.69 -21.99
N ASP A 10 -31.59 -25.88 -22.61
CA ASP A 10 -32.72 -26.76 -22.91
C ASP A 10 -33.64 -27.01 -21.70
N ARG A 11 -34.96 -26.98 -21.95
CA ARG A 11 -36.04 -27.25 -20.99
C ARG A 11 -35.97 -28.65 -20.38
N SER A 12 -35.16 -29.55 -20.93
CA SER A 12 -34.91 -30.89 -20.36
C SER A 12 -34.07 -30.89 -19.08
N ARG A 13 -33.26 -29.86 -18.82
CA ARG A 13 -32.37 -29.82 -17.65
C ARG A 13 -33.14 -29.68 -16.34
N SER A 14 -32.65 -30.33 -15.29
CA SER A 14 -33.22 -30.19 -13.95
C SER A 14 -32.91 -28.80 -13.36
N ARG A 15 -33.69 -28.39 -12.35
CA ARG A 15 -33.39 -27.17 -11.59
C ARG A 15 -32.05 -27.27 -10.85
N ALA A 16 -31.62 -28.47 -10.47
CA ALA A 16 -30.32 -28.71 -9.85
C ALA A 16 -29.16 -28.44 -10.83
N ASP A 17 -29.28 -28.87 -12.10
CA ASP A 17 -28.28 -28.62 -13.15
C ASP A 17 -28.09 -27.11 -13.42
N LEU A 18 -29.21 -26.37 -13.48
CA LEU A 18 -29.18 -24.91 -13.70
C LEU A 18 -28.54 -24.18 -12.51
N LEU A 19 -28.86 -24.60 -11.28
CA LEU A 19 -28.25 -24.06 -10.06
C LEU A 19 -26.75 -24.36 -9.99
N TRP A 20 -26.36 -25.59 -10.32
CA TRP A 20 -24.95 -26.01 -10.42
C TRP A 20 -24.17 -25.18 -11.46
N GLU A 21 -24.74 -24.99 -12.65
CA GLU A 21 -24.11 -24.20 -13.72
C GLU A 21 -23.97 -22.72 -13.33
N LEU A 22 -24.98 -22.14 -12.67
CA LEU A 22 -24.90 -20.77 -12.14
C LEU A 22 -23.81 -20.62 -11.05
N PHE A 23 -23.65 -21.60 -10.16
CA PHE A 23 -22.57 -21.59 -9.17
C PHE A 23 -21.20 -21.75 -9.82
N ARG A 24 -21.03 -22.74 -10.71
CA ARG A 24 -19.81 -22.96 -11.48
C ARG A 24 -19.37 -21.71 -12.25
N HIS A 25 -20.33 -20.97 -12.81
CA HIS A 25 -20.04 -19.73 -13.52
C HIS A 25 -19.56 -18.62 -12.57
N ALA A 26 -20.21 -18.43 -11.42
CA ALA A 26 -19.77 -17.45 -10.42
C ALA A 26 -18.41 -17.81 -9.80
N GLU A 27 -18.15 -19.10 -9.56
CA GLU A 27 -16.83 -19.61 -9.18
C GLU A 27 -15.77 -19.31 -10.25
N GLY A 28 -16.11 -19.46 -11.54
CA GLY A 28 -15.24 -19.09 -12.67
C GLY A 28 -14.94 -17.60 -12.74
N GLU A 29 -15.95 -16.73 -12.56
CA GLU A 29 -15.79 -15.26 -12.47
C GLU A 29 -14.77 -14.88 -11.37
N VAL A 30 -14.93 -15.42 -10.15
CA VAL A 30 -14.05 -15.13 -9.01
C VAL A 30 -12.65 -15.75 -9.18
N THR A 31 -12.55 -16.97 -9.71
CA THR A 31 -11.26 -17.64 -9.95
C THR A 31 -10.43 -16.89 -11.01
N THR A 32 -11.10 -16.34 -12.03
CA THR A 32 -10.45 -15.50 -13.06
C THR A 32 -9.91 -14.20 -12.45
N ALA A 33 -10.67 -13.54 -11.56
CA ALA A 33 -10.20 -12.37 -10.83
C ALA A 33 -8.98 -12.68 -9.93
N ILE A 34 -9.01 -13.80 -9.18
CA ILE A 34 -7.87 -14.25 -8.36
C ILE A 34 -6.61 -14.47 -9.23
N GLY A 35 -6.76 -15.10 -10.41
CA GLY A 35 -5.68 -15.28 -11.39
C GLY A 35 -5.07 -13.95 -11.86
N TRP A 36 -5.92 -12.97 -12.19
CA TRP A 36 -5.46 -11.64 -12.59
C TRP A 36 -4.63 -10.95 -11.49
N TYR A 37 -5.07 -10.98 -10.22
CA TYR A 37 -4.30 -10.42 -9.10
C TYR A 37 -2.96 -11.16 -8.87
N LEU A 38 -2.95 -12.49 -8.98
CA LEU A 38 -1.76 -13.36 -8.86
C LEU A 38 -0.67 -13.06 -9.91
N GLU A 39 -1.07 -12.68 -11.12
CA GLU A 39 -0.14 -12.25 -12.17
C GLU A 39 0.28 -10.80 -11.97
N ARG A 40 -0.69 -9.89 -11.74
CA ARG A 40 -0.47 -8.45 -11.66
C ARG A 40 0.52 -8.05 -10.56
N ARG A 41 0.51 -8.76 -9.41
CA ARG A 41 1.45 -8.51 -8.31
C ARG A 41 2.94 -8.66 -8.69
N ARG A 42 3.27 -9.42 -9.74
CA ARG A 42 4.66 -9.74 -10.13
C ARG A 42 5.42 -8.58 -10.77
N VAL A 43 4.72 -7.55 -11.26
CA VAL A 43 5.34 -6.41 -11.98
C VAL A 43 5.78 -5.30 -11.01
N PRO A 44 4.94 -4.77 -10.10
CA PRO A 44 5.34 -3.69 -9.17
C PRO A 44 6.52 -4.07 -8.27
N SER A 45 6.54 -5.31 -7.76
CA SER A 45 7.62 -5.82 -6.90
C SER A 45 9.00 -5.82 -7.59
N ARG A 46 9.05 -5.97 -8.92
CA ARG A 46 10.30 -5.85 -9.69
C ARG A 46 10.70 -4.38 -9.88
N TRP A 47 9.77 -3.54 -10.34
CA TRP A 47 10.03 -2.11 -10.55
C TRP A 47 10.50 -1.40 -9.28
N SER A 48 9.85 -1.61 -8.14
CA SER A 48 10.26 -1.00 -6.87
C SER A 48 11.68 -1.40 -6.45
N ARG A 49 12.04 -2.69 -6.61
CA ARG A 49 13.39 -3.20 -6.30
C ARG A 49 14.44 -2.59 -7.24
N SER A 50 14.14 -2.47 -8.54
CA SER A 50 15.02 -1.84 -9.52
C SER A 50 15.21 -0.34 -9.24
N LEU A 51 14.14 0.40 -8.93
CA LEU A 51 14.19 1.82 -8.59
C LEU A 51 15.04 2.07 -7.34
N ARG A 52 14.91 1.23 -6.31
CA ARG A 52 15.71 1.32 -5.08
C ARG A 52 17.19 0.98 -5.30
N ALA A 53 17.49 -0.04 -6.11
CA ALA A 53 18.87 -0.37 -6.48
C ALA A 53 19.50 0.76 -7.30
N LEU A 54 18.77 1.33 -8.26
CA LEU A 54 19.20 2.47 -9.06
C LEU A 54 19.43 3.72 -8.21
N ALA A 55 18.50 4.05 -7.30
CA ALA A 55 18.64 5.16 -6.37
C ALA A 55 19.86 5.02 -5.45
N ALA A 56 20.10 3.82 -4.92
CA ALA A 56 21.27 3.54 -4.08
C ALA A 56 22.58 3.67 -4.88
N LEU A 57 22.63 3.14 -6.11
CA LEU A 57 23.81 3.24 -6.98
C LEU A 57 24.08 4.68 -7.40
N LEU A 58 23.04 5.45 -7.78
CA LEU A 58 23.14 6.88 -8.07
C LEU A 58 23.60 7.69 -6.85
N GLY A 59 23.11 7.34 -5.65
CA GLY A 59 23.57 7.93 -4.39
C GLY A 59 25.06 7.68 -4.13
N ILE A 60 25.52 6.44 -4.30
CA ILE A 60 26.93 6.04 -4.11
C ILE A 60 27.84 6.71 -5.15
N VAL A 61 27.46 6.73 -6.44
CA VAL A 61 28.22 7.42 -7.49
C VAL A 61 28.24 8.93 -7.23
N GLY A 62 27.12 9.51 -6.79
CA GLY A 62 27.00 10.92 -6.45
C GLY A 62 27.90 11.37 -5.30
N THR A 63 27.99 10.59 -4.21
CA THR A 63 28.88 10.89 -3.08
C THR A 63 30.35 10.57 -3.35
N LEU A 64 30.66 9.58 -4.19
CA LEU A 64 32.03 9.25 -4.59
C LEU A 64 32.60 10.22 -5.65
N THR A 65 31.76 10.86 -6.47
CA THR A 65 32.20 11.81 -7.51
C THR A 65 33.17 12.89 -7.00
N PRO A 66 32.91 13.63 -5.91
CA PRO A 66 33.89 14.60 -5.37
C PRO A 66 35.18 13.95 -4.84
N LEU A 67 35.13 12.73 -4.30
CA LEU A 67 36.35 11.99 -3.92
C LEU A 67 37.19 11.64 -5.15
N VAL A 68 36.57 11.09 -6.19
CA VAL A 68 37.24 10.78 -7.47
C VAL A 68 37.84 12.04 -8.10
N HIS A 69 37.14 13.17 -8.07
CA HIS A 69 37.68 14.44 -8.56
C HIS A 69 38.92 14.90 -7.76
N SER A 70 38.93 14.72 -6.44
CA SER A 70 40.09 15.06 -5.61
C SER A 70 41.33 14.19 -5.85
N ALA A 71 41.13 12.94 -6.31
CA ALA A 71 42.21 12.01 -6.66
C ALA A 71 42.64 12.10 -8.14
N ALA A 72 41.72 12.43 -9.05
CA ALA A 72 41.94 12.51 -10.49
C ALA A 72 41.10 13.66 -11.11
N PRO A 73 41.56 14.92 -11.04
CA PRO A 73 40.77 16.09 -11.42
C PRO A 73 40.27 16.12 -12.87
N THR A 74 40.96 15.42 -13.77
CA THR A 74 40.62 15.29 -15.20
C THR A 74 39.60 14.19 -15.51
N ALA A 75 39.32 13.27 -14.57
CA ALA A 75 38.49 12.10 -14.83
C ALA A 75 36.97 12.40 -14.76
N VAL A 76 36.54 13.22 -13.80
CA VAL A 76 35.12 13.59 -13.58
C VAL A 76 35.02 15.02 -13.08
N ARG A 77 34.07 15.81 -13.59
CA ARG A 77 33.73 17.15 -13.05
C ARG A 77 32.82 17.01 -11.82
N PRO A 78 33.05 17.76 -10.72
CA PRO A 78 32.37 17.52 -9.45
C PRO A 78 30.86 17.80 -9.51
N GLU A 79 30.41 18.74 -10.36
CA GLU A 79 29.00 19.04 -10.60
C GLU A 79 28.14 17.83 -11.04
N TRP A 80 28.71 16.81 -11.69
CA TRP A 80 27.97 15.58 -11.99
C TRP A 80 27.54 14.81 -10.73
N GLY A 81 28.25 14.97 -9.61
CA GLY A 81 27.86 14.38 -8.33
C GLY A 81 26.48 14.86 -7.88
N PHE A 82 26.19 16.15 -8.03
CA PHE A 82 24.85 16.69 -7.74
C PHE A 82 23.79 16.20 -8.72
N VAL A 83 24.14 15.98 -10.00
CA VAL A 83 23.22 15.38 -11.00
C VAL A 83 22.86 13.95 -10.62
N PHE A 84 23.83 13.13 -10.21
CA PHE A 84 23.57 11.75 -9.75
C PHE A 84 22.77 11.73 -8.45
N LEU A 85 23.07 12.60 -7.48
CA LEU A 85 22.28 12.73 -6.25
C LEU A 85 20.82 13.16 -6.53
N ALA A 86 20.61 14.14 -7.42
CA ALA A 86 19.27 14.59 -7.81
C ALA A 86 18.49 13.49 -8.56
N ALA A 87 19.15 12.74 -9.45
CA ALA A 87 18.55 11.60 -10.14
C ALA A 87 18.19 10.47 -9.16
N GLY A 88 19.06 10.19 -8.18
CA GLY A 88 18.80 9.21 -7.12
C GLY A 88 17.60 9.59 -6.25
N ALA A 89 17.52 10.86 -5.83
CA ALA A 89 16.36 11.40 -5.12
C ALA A 89 15.08 11.30 -5.96
N GLY A 90 15.15 11.62 -7.25
CA GLY A 90 14.04 11.46 -8.20
C GLY A 90 13.54 10.01 -8.31
N CYS A 91 14.45 9.02 -8.32
CA CYS A 91 14.10 7.60 -8.33
C CYS A 91 13.34 7.16 -7.06
N VAL A 92 13.75 7.67 -5.88
CA VAL A 92 13.03 7.43 -4.61
C VAL A 92 11.65 8.07 -4.63
N LEU A 93 11.57 9.31 -5.13
CA LEU A 93 10.31 10.05 -5.25
C LEU A 93 9.33 9.33 -6.20
N PHE A 94 9.83 8.77 -7.29
CA PHE A 94 9.07 7.97 -8.25
C PHE A 94 8.55 6.65 -7.65
N ASP A 95 9.36 5.91 -6.88
CA ASP A 95 8.89 4.71 -6.15
C ASP A 95 7.80 5.04 -5.11
N ARG A 96 7.86 6.23 -4.50
CA ARG A 96 6.87 6.71 -3.52
C ARG A 96 5.56 7.17 -4.17
N ILE A 97 5.61 8.02 -5.20
CA ILE A 97 4.40 8.55 -5.89
C ILE A 97 3.63 7.43 -6.58
N PHE A 98 4.30 6.55 -7.31
CA PHE A 98 3.66 5.46 -8.06
C PHE A 98 3.36 4.22 -7.20
N GLY A 99 3.82 4.20 -5.94
CA GLY A 99 3.41 3.22 -4.94
C GLY A 99 3.79 1.76 -5.25
N PHE A 100 4.75 1.50 -6.13
CA PHE A 100 5.05 0.14 -6.63
C PHE A 100 5.36 -0.87 -5.51
N SER A 101 5.89 -0.41 -4.38
CA SER A 101 6.10 -1.22 -3.17
C SER A 101 4.80 -1.51 -2.40
N ALA A 102 3.87 -0.56 -2.32
CA ALA A 102 2.57 -0.71 -1.66
C ALA A 102 1.59 -1.56 -2.50
N SER A 103 1.60 -1.44 -3.83
CA SER A 103 0.68 -2.16 -4.73
C SER A 103 0.78 -3.69 -4.57
N TRP A 104 1.99 -4.22 -4.41
CA TRP A 104 2.22 -5.66 -4.15
C TRP A 104 1.45 -6.15 -2.92
N THR A 105 1.52 -5.42 -1.81
CA THR A 105 0.87 -5.79 -0.55
C THR A 105 -0.65 -5.65 -0.65
N ARG A 106 -1.16 -4.65 -1.38
CA ARG A 106 -2.61 -4.53 -1.64
C ARG A 106 -3.13 -5.69 -2.48
N TYR A 107 -2.47 -5.99 -3.61
CA TYR A 107 -2.86 -7.11 -4.48
C TYR A 107 -2.87 -8.45 -3.73
N ILE A 108 -1.95 -8.69 -2.80
CA ILE A 108 -1.98 -9.89 -1.94
C ILE A 108 -3.15 -9.89 -0.96
N ARG A 109 -3.49 -8.75 -0.33
CA ARG A 109 -4.66 -8.65 0.56
C ARG A 109 -5.96 -8.96 -0.19
N THR A 110 -6.11 -8.40 -1.39
CA THR A 110 -7.25 -8.66 -2.27
C THR A 110 -7.30 -10.10 -2.74
N GLU A 111 -6.18 -10.67 -3.21
CA GLU A 111 -6.05 -12.08 -3.58
C GLU A 111 -6.48 -13.02 -2.44
N LEU A 112 -6.00 -12.79 -1.21
CA LEU A 112 -6.34 -13.60 -0.04
C LEU A 112 -7.81 -13.44 0.37
N ALA A 113 -8.36 -12.23 0.32
CA ALA A 113 -9.77 -11.97 0.62
C ALA A 113 -10.70 -12.67 -0.39
N LEU A 114 -10.41 -12.57 -1.69
CA LEU A 114 -11.14 -13.29 -2.74
C LEU A 114 -11.05 -14.82 -2.56
N GLN A 115 -9.86 -15.36 -2.27
CA GLN A 115 -9.68 -16.78 -1.97
C GLN A 115 -10.48 -17.22 -0.73
N GLN A 116 -10.58 -16.37 0.30
CA GLN A 116 -11.35 -16.66 1.52
C GLN A 116 -12.86 -16.67 1.25
N VAL A 117 -13.38 -15.69 0.50
CA VAL A 117 -14.80 -15.64 0.11
C VAL A 117 -15.16 -16.81 -0.79
N LEU A 118 -14.32 -17.14 -1.77
CA LEU A 118 -14.54 -18.30 -2.67
C LEU A 118 -14.60 -19.62 -1.90
N LYS A 119 -13.61 -19.89 -1.03
CA LYS A 119 -13.59 -21.12 -0.20
C LYS A 119 -14.79 -21.21 0.74
N ARG A 120 -15.27 -20.07 1.25
CA ARG A 120 -16.49 -20.03 2.05
C ARG A 120 -17.72 -20.37 1.22
N ALA A 121 -17.87 -19.76 0.03
CA ALA A 121 -18.98 -20.05 -0.86
C ALA A 121 -19.00 -21.51 -1.35
N GLN A 122 -17.83 -22.09 -1.66
CA GLN A 122 -17.69 -23.52 -1.98
C GLN A 122 -18.17 -24.43 -0.83
N SER A 123 -17.78 -24.12 0.42
CA SER A 123 -18.21 -24.88 1.60
C SER A 123 -19.70 -24.72 1.91
N ASP A 124 -20.22 -23.49 1.84
CA ASP A 124 -21.64 -23.19 2.06
C ASP A 124 -22.51 -23.84 0.96
N TRP A 125 -22.03 -23.83 -0.29
CA TRP A 125 -22.67 -24.50 -1.43
C TRP A 125 -22.72 -26.01 -1.25
N ALA A 126 -21.58 -26.65 -0.98
CA ALA A 126 -21.50 -28.10 -0.81
C ALA A 126 -22.42 -28.60 0.33
N GLN A 127 -22.49 -27.87 1.45
CA GLN A 127 -23.37 -28.20 2.57
C GLN A 127 -24.86 -28.08 2.25
N LEU A 128 -25.26 -27.18 1.34
CA LEU A 128 -26.65 -27.06 0.89
C LEU A 128 -26.97 -28.06 -0.21
N TYR A 129 -26.08 -28.22 -1.19
CA TYR A 129 -26.26 -29.11 -2.34
C TYR A 129 -26.32 -30.58 -1.92
N LEU A 130 -25.49 -31.02 -0.95
CA LEU A 130 -25.55 -32.37 -0.37
C LEU A 130 -26.78 -32.63 0.51
N ARG A 131 -27.59 -31.60 0.81
CA ARG A 131 -28.87 -31.72 1.53
C ARG A 131 -30.07 -31.61 0.60
N ALA A 132 -29.88 -31.07 -0.60
CA ALA A 132 -30.94 -30.92 -1.59
C ALA A 132 -31.34 -32.28 -2.17
N THR A 133 -32.63 -32.45 -2.42
CA THR A 133 -33.18 -33.60 -3.18
C THR A 133 -33.09 -33.31 -4.69
N ASP A 134 -33.08 -34.36 -5.54
CA ASP A 134 -33.02 -34.25 -7.02
C ASP A 134 -34.08 -33.31 -7.63
N SER A 135 -35.20 -33.10 -6.94
CA SER A 135 -36.13 -31.98 -7.17
C SER A 135 -36.10 -31.04 -5.96
N PRO A 136 -35.21 -30.03 -5.94
CA PRO A 136 -35.04 -29.15 -4.79
C PRO A 136 -36.28 -28.27 -4.59
N SER A 137 -36.76 -28.16 -3.35
CA SER A 137 -37.86 -27.27 -2.99
C SER A 137 -37.47 -25.80 -3.21
N ASP A 138 -38.47 -24.91 -3.34
CA ASP A 138 -38.21 -23.49 -3.57
C ASP A 138 -37.40 -22.83 -2.43
N LYS A 139 -37.44 -23.40 -1.21
CA LYS A 139 -36.58 -22.99 -0.09
C LYS A 139 -35.11 -23.36 -0.31
N GLU A 140 -34.83 -24.55 -0.81
CA GLU A 140 -33.47 -25.02 -1.12
C GLU A 140 -32.92 -24.28 -2.35
N GLN A 141 -33.73 -24.10 -3.40
CA GLN A 141 -33.40 -23.25 -4.56
C GLN A 141 -33.02 -21.83 -4.11
N THR A 142 -33.84 -21.21 -3.24
CA THR A 142 -33.57 -19.87 -2.70
C THR A 142 -32.28 -19.83 -1.86
N ALA A 143 -32.02 -20.83 -1.03
CA ALA A 143 -30.82 -20.92 -0.22
C ALA A 143 -29.55 -21.05 -1.06
N LEU A 144 -29.58 -21.87 -2.11
CA LEU A 144 -28.49 -22.04 -3.08
C LEU A 144 -28.22 -20.75 -3.86
N LEU A 145 -29.27 -20.12 -4.41
CA LEU A 145 -29.15 -18.80 -5.07
C LEU A 145 -28.55 -17.73 -4.14
N ALA A 146 -28.91 -17.75 -2.85
CA ALA A 146 -28.35 -16.83 -1.85
C ALA A 146 -26.86 -17.05 -1.54
N VAL A 147 -26.27 -18.22 -1.88
CA VAL A 147 -24.80 -18.41 -1.86
C VAL A 147 -24.15 -17.76 -3.08
N ILE A 148 -24.68 -17.99 -4.28
CA ILE A 148 -24.17 -17.41 -5.54
C ILE A 148 -24.18 -15.87 -5.48
N GLU A 149 -25.31 -15.32 -5.06
CA GLU A 149 -25.53 -13.88 -4.91
C GLU A 149 -24.70 -13.26 -3.76
N ARG A 150 -24.38 -14.03 -2.71
CA ARG A 150 -23.40 -13.61 -1.69
C ARG A 150 -21.98 -13.57 -2.25
N LEU A 151 -21.54 -14.64 -2.93
CA LEU A 151 -20.22 -14.75 -3.56
C LEU A 151 -19.94 -13.59 -4.51
N ARG A 152 -20.91 -13.24 -5.37
CA ARG A 152 -20.80 -12.11 -6.31
C ARG A 152 -20.69 -10.76 -5.60
N ARG A 153 -21.60 -10.44 -4.67
CA ARG A 153 -21.57 -9.15 -3.94
C ARG A 153 -20.31 -8.98 -3.11
N ASP A 154 -19.87 -10.03 -2.41
CA ASP A 154 -18.69 -9.93 -1.55
C ASP A 154 -17.39 -9.85 -2.37
N THR A 155 -17.34 -10.49 -3.55
CA THR A 155 -16.27 -10.27 -4.55
C THR A 155 -16.26 -8.83 -5.06
N GLN A 156 -17.42 -8.31 -5.48
CA GLN A 156 -17.55 -6.96 -6.02
C GLN A 156 -17.11 -5.90 -5.00
N ARG A 157 -17.53 -6.03 -3.73
CA ARG A 157 -17.08 -5.19 -2.62
C ARG A 157 -15.56 -5.20 -2.46
N ILE A 158 -14.94 -6.38 -2.46
CA ILE A 158 -13.49 -6.51 -2.34
C ILE A 158 -12.74 -5.82 -3.50
N MET A 159 -13.32 -5.77 -4.70
CA MET A 159 -12.77 -5.05 -5.85
C MET A 159 -13.03 -3.53 -5.78
N GLU A 160 -14.17 -3.10 -5.26
CA GLU A 160 -14.51 -1.69 -5.00
C GLU A 160 -13.62 -1.09 -3.90
N ASP A 161 -13.41 -1.82 -2.79
CA ASP A 161 -12.50 -1.45 -1.71
C ASP A 161 -11.05 -1.35 -2.19
N GLU A 162 -10.60 -2.28 -3.05
CA GLU A 162 -9.25 -2.25 -3.66
C GLU A 162 -9.05 -1.01 -4.54
N SER A 163 -10.10 -0.64 -5.30
CA SER A 163 -10.13 0.52 -6.18
C SER A 163 -10.14 1.83 -5.38
N ALA A 164 -10.97 1.94 -4.34
CA ALA A 164 -11.02 3.10 -3.45
C ALA A 164 -9.69 3.31 -2.70
N ALA A 165 -9.09 2.23 -2.20
CA ALA A 165 -7.78 2.26 -1.55
C ALA A 165 -6.63 2.66 -2.49
N TRP A 166 -6.80 2.59 -3.82
CA TRP A 166 -5.84 3.14 -4.78
C TRP A 166 -5.90 4.66 -4.87
N VAL A 167 -7.11 5.22 -4.92
CA VAL A 167 -7.31 6.68 -5.00
C VAL A 167 -6.80 7.35 -3.73
N GLY A 168 -7.10 6.78 -2.56
CA GLY A 168 -6.60 7.27 -1.26
C GLY A 168 -5.07 7.30 -1.19
N TYR A 169 -4.40 6.20 -1.54
CA TYR A 169 -2.93 6.12 -1.52
C TYR A 169 -2.27 7.16 -2.45
N LEU A 170 -2.84 7.39 -3.64
CA LEU A 170 -2.33 8.41 -4.56
C LEU A 170 -2.50 9.83 -4.01
N ALA A 171 -3.64 10.13 -3.39
CA ALA A 171 -3.88 11.43 -2.74
C ALA A 171 -2.90 11.67 -1.58
N GLU A 172 -2.72 10.69 -0.69
CA GLU A 172 -1.74 10.74 0.41
C GLU A 172 -0.30 10.97 -0.11
N GLY A 173 0.09 10.26 -1.18
CA GLY A 173 1.41 10.41 -1.80
C GLY A 173 1.67 11.80 -2.39
N VAL A 174 0.64 12.43 -2.97
CA VAL A 174 0.71 13.79 -3.52
C VAL A 174 0.68 14.85 -2.41
N GLU A 175 -0.08 14.66 -1.34
CA GLU A 175 -0.12 15.60 -0.22
C GLU A 175 1.21 15.60 0.56
N GLU A 176 1.76 14.41 0.84
CA GLU A 176 3.08 14.24 1.47
C GLU A 176 4.22 14.79 0.62
N LEU A 177 4.14 14.66 -0.72
CA LEU A 177 5.05 15.32 -1.65
C LEU A 177 4.96 16.86 -1.51
N THR A 178 3.75 17.41 -1.56
CA THR A 178 3.49 18.85 -1.45
C THR A 178 4.03 19.39 -0.11
N ARG A 179 3.76 18.67 0.98
CA ARG A 179 4.26 18.96 2.34
C ARG A 179 5.79 18.93 2.40
N SER A 180 6.42 17.93 1.76
CA SER A 180 7.88 17.81 1.68
C SER A 180 8.51 18.98 0.93
N THR A 181 7.96 19.36 -0.22
CA THR A 181 8.46 20.47 -1.04
C THR A 181 8.28 21.82 -0.36
N THR A 182 7.11 22.09 0.22
CA THR A 182 6.84 23.35 0.94
C THR A 182 7.65 23.44 2.23
N GLY A 183 7.79 22.35 2.99
CA GLY A 183 8.62 22.30 4.19
C GLY A 183 10.12 22.49 3.91
N GLY A 184 10.62 21.91 2.81
CA GLY A 184 12.03 22.05 2.40
C GLY A 184 12.43 23.48 2.03
N ALA A 185 11.48 24.33 1.60
CA ALA A 185 11.72 25.75 1.36
C ALA A 185 11.93 26.56 2.65
N GLY A 186 11.48 26.04 3.81
CA GLY A 186 11.71 26.61 5.15
C GLY A 186 13.11 26.35 5.71
N GLY A 187 14.12 26.21 4.84
CA GLY A 187 15.47 25.79 5.19
C GLY A 187 16.09 26.63 6.31
N GLN A 188 16.41 25.96 7.42
CA GLN A 188 17.01 26.54 8.62
C GLN A 188 18.22 27.43 8.25
N ARG A 189 18.11 28.75 8.46
CA ARG A 189 19.28 29.64 8.30
C ARG A 189 20.38 29.14 9.23
N PRO A 190 21.60 28.84 8.73
CA PRO A 190 22.72 28.56 9.61
C PRO A 190 23.00 29.82 10.42
N ALA A 191 22.87 29.73 11.75
CA ALA A 191 23.25 30.81 12.63
C ALA A 191 24.77 31.07 12.45
N PRO A 192 25.21 32.30 12.17
CA PRO A 192 26.63 32.59 11.95
C PRO A 192 27.40 32.31 13.24
N ALA A 193 28.22 31.26 13.22
CA ALA A 193 29.03 30.87 14.36
C ALA A 193 30.13 31.91 14.61
N GLY A 194 30.14 32.49 15.80
CA GLY A 194 31.26 33.29 16.31
C GLY A 194 31.34 34.74 15.81
N LEU A 195 30.65 35.64 16.52
CA LEU A 195 31.23 36.95 16.83
C LEU A 195 31.33 37.11 18.35
N PHE A 196 32.55 37.33 18.81
CA PHE A 196 32.95 37.32 20.21
C PHE A 196 32.44 38.61 20.90
N ARG A 197 31.26 38.58 21.53
CA ARG A 197 30.81 39.70 22.38
C ARG A 197 31.46 39.61 23.76
N MET A 198 32.73 39.98 23.81
CA MET A 198 33.42 40.34 25.04
C MET A 198 33.02 41.77 25.41
N ASP A 199 32.17 41.93 26.42
CA ASP A 199 31.99 43.22 27.10
C ASP A 199 31.85 43.02 28.61
N GLN A 200 32.26 44.02 29.37
CA GLN A 200 32.54 43.94 30.79
C GLN A 200 31.36 44.37 31.64
N ARG A 201 31.15 43.71 32.78
CA ARG A 201 30.70 44.36 34.02
C ARG A 201 30.99 43.50 35.24
N MET A 202 32.23 43.58 35.73
CA MET A 202 32.49 43.30 37.14
C MET A 202 32.03 44.51 37.97
N SER A 203 31.01 44.33 38.79
CA SER A 203 30.82 45.09 40.04
C SER A 203 29.95 44.26 40.98
N GLY A 204 30.32 44.18 42.26
CA GLY A 204 29.79 43.22 43.24
C GLY A 204 28.34 43.46 43.73
N ARG A 205 27.94 43.02 44.93
CA ARG A 205 28.74 42.47 46.05
C ARG A 205 27.82 41.80 47.10
N ASP A 206 28.28 40.67 47.65
CA ASP A 206 27.94 40.01 48.93
C ASP A 206 26.47 39.80 49.42
N ARG A 207 26.25 38.60 49.99
CA ARG A 207 25.25 38.11 51.00
C ARG A 207 24.26 37.07 50.45
N ILE A 208 24.27 35.79 50.86
CA ILE A 208 24.26 35.13 52.20
C ILE A 208 22.85 35.11 52.82
N GLY A 209 22.39 33.91 53.22
CA GLY A 209 21.03 33.56 53.69
C GLY A 209 20.51 32.33 52.94
N GLU A 210 21.02 31.13 53.20
CA GLU A 210 20.60 30.19 54.26
C GLU A 210 19.18 29.58 54.11
N GLN A 211 19.17 28.25 53.92
CA GLN A 211 18.34 27.22 54.57
C GLN A 211 16.79 27.36 54.54
N SER A 212 15.97 26.33 54.26
CA SER A 212 16.02 24.95 54.76
C SER A 212 14.90 24.04 54.17
N GLN A 213 14.88 22.77 54.58
CA GLN A 213 13.72 21.83 54.64
C GLN A 213 12.91 21.45 53.37
N ARG A 214 13.22 20.23 52.88
CA ARG A 214 12.27 19.17 52.43
C ARG A 214 11.75 18.37 53.66
N PRO A 215 10.83 17.38 53.53
CA PRO A 215 9.73 17.13 52.57
C PRO A 215 8.41 16.74 53.32
N ARG A 216 7.48 16.05 52.61
CA ARG A 216 6.25 15.36 53.10
C ARG A 216 5.07 16.27 53.49
N ASP A 217 3.81 15.90 53.30
CA ASP A 217 3.17 14.86 52.44
C ASP A 217 1.83 15.50 51.93
N THR A 218 0.70 14.90 51.52
CA THR A 218 0.10 13.55 51.62
C THR A 218 -0.92 13.37 50.48
N ALA A 219 -1.61 12.22 50.41
CA ALA A 219 -2.61 11.89 49.38
C ALA A 219 -3.96 12.61 49.52
N LEU A 220 -4.64 12.79 48.37
CA LEU A 220 -6.05 12.45 48.14
C LEU A 220 -6.22 12.01 46.68
#